data_AF-A0A6A9SUT8-F1
#
_entry.id   AF-A0A6A9SUT8-F1
#
_cell.length_a   1.000
_cell.length_b   1.000
_cell.length_c   1.000
_cell.angle_alpha   90.00
_cell.angle_beta   90.00
_cell.angle_gamma   90.00
#
_symmetry.space_group_name_H-M   'P 1'
#
loop_
_entity.id
_entity.type
_entity.pdbx_description
1 polymer ?
#
loop_
_entity_poly.entity_id
_entity_poly.type
_entity_poly.pdbx_seq_one_letter_code
_entity_poly.pdbx_strand_id
1 'polypeptide(L)'
;MSDRGQLVLVAAAVAALALVPVAAAYLQFGYAPAVADVGGDHGERVSRSLDRVVDDAAEQAAGTAWANRERAVQRVEASLESPVRTVERAQLGDGVVVDVSTDEALAEQVDCPGGRGRSFGACEAHGGVVVQERAGETVVVAVAFDVRVSTPDGTTRFARTVRPR
;
A
#
# COMPACT_ATOMS: atom_id res chain seq x y z
N MET A 1 6.46 43.48 -43.20
CA MET A 1 7.32 42.58 -42.38
C MET A 1 6.51 41.61 -41.50
N SER A 2 5.22 41.35 -41.82
CA SER A 2 4.32 40.61 -40.93
C SER A 2 4.14 39.13 -41.28
N ASP A 3 4.32 38.72 -42.54
CA ASP A 3 4.09 37.34 -43.00
C ASP A 3 5.04 36.31 -42.39
N ARG A 4 6.35 36.62 -42.37
CA ARG A 4 7.36 35.67 -41.85
C ARG A 4 7.28 35.52 -40.34
N GLY A 5 6.94 36.58 -39.60
CA GLY A 5 6.76 36.53 -38.15
C GLY A 5 5.53 35.71 -37.75
N GLN A 6 4.44 35.82 -38.51
CA GLN A 6 3.23 35.03 -38.31
C GLN A 6 3.45 33.54 -38.58
N LEU A 7 4.17 33.20 -39.64
CA LEU A 7 4.49 31.80 -39.95
C LEU A 7 5.36 31.15 -38.86
N VAL A 8 6.30 31.89 -38.28
CA VAL A 8 7.13 31.39 -37.16
C VAL A 8 6.30 31.17 -35.90
N LEU A 9 5.37 32.07 -35.57
CA LEU A 9 4.48 31.92 -34.42
C LEU A 9 3.54 30.72 -34.57
N VAL A 10 2.98 30.52 -35.76
CA VAL A 10 2.11 29.37 -36.06
C VAL A 10 2.90 28.07 -35.98
N ALA A 11 4.10 28.02 -36.55
CA ALA A 11 4.96 26.83 -36.46
C ALA A 11 5.36 26.49 -35.01
N ALA A 12 5.69 27.50 -34.21
CA ALA A 12 6.01 27.32 -32.79
C ALA A 12 4.80 26.82 -31.99
N ALA A 13 3.61 27.36 -32.24
CA ALA A 13 2.38 26.92 -31.59
C ALA A 13 2.03 25.46 -31.94
N VAL A 14 2.20 25.07 -33.21
CA VAL A 14 2.01 23.67 -33.66
C VAL A 14 3.02 22.73 -33.00
N ALA A 15 4.29 23.13 -32.90
CA ALA A 15 5.32 22.34 -32.23
C ALA A 15 5.03 22.18 -30.72
N ALA A 16 4.56 23.23 -30.06
CA ALA A 16 4.16 23.17 -28.65
C ALA A 16 2.95 22.24 -28.44
N LEU A 17 1.93 22.33 -29.30
CA LEU A 17 0.77 21.44 -29.26
C LEU A 17 1.13 19.97 -29.52
N ALA A 18 2.15 19.72 -30.34
CA ALA A 18 2.65 18.36 -30.59
C ALA A 18 3.35 17.73 -29.37
N LEU A 19 3.80 18.52 -28.40
CA LEU A 19 4.41 18.03 -27.15
C LEU A 19 3.38 17.75 -26.04
N VAL A 20 2.15 18.27 -26.17
CA VAL A 20 1.08 18.04 -25.18
C VAL A 20 0.78 16.55 -24.94
N PRO A 21 0.70 15.67 -25.95
CA PRO A 21 0.48 14.25 -25.74
C PRO A 21 1.60 13.57 -24.95
N VAL A 22 2.85 14.00 -25.12
CA VAL A 22 4.01 13.47 -24.40
C VAL A 22 3.94 13.86 -22.93
N ALA A 23 3.58 15.12 -22.64
CA ALA A 23 3.35 15.59 -21.28
C ALA A 23 2.13 14.90 -20.63
N ALA A 24 1.04 14.71 -21.38
CA ALA A 24 -0.14 14.00 -20.92
C ALA A 24 0.15 12.51 -20.64
N ALA A 25 0.97 11.85 -21.48
CA ALA A 25 1.46 10.50 -21.22
C ALA A 25 2.27 10.45 -19.92
N TYR A 26 3.18 11.41 -19.70
CA TYR A 26 3.95 11.53 -18.44
C TYR A 26 3.07 11.67 -17.20
N LEU A 27 1.94 12.38 -17.31
CA LEU A 27 0.97 12.52 -16.21
C LEU A 27 0.09 11.27 -16.06
N GLN A 28 -0.25 10.59 -17.15
CA GLN A 28 -0.98 9.31 -17.11
C GLN A 28 -0.16 8.17 -16.49
N PHE A 29 1.17 8.22 -16.59
CA PHE A 29 2.03 7.26 -15.89
C PHE A 29 1.99 7.39 -14.37
N GLY A 30 1.42 8.48 -13.85
CA GLY A 30 1.42 8.75 -12.43
C GLY A 30 2.86 9.00 -11.95
N TYR A 31 3.04 10.03 -11.15
CA TYR A 31 4.25 10.10 -10.35
C TYR A 31 4.19 8.97 -9.30
N ALA A 32 4.63 7.77 -9.66
CA ALA A 32 5.12 6.80 -8.70
C ALA A 32 6.60 7.18 -8.48
N PRO A 33 7.04 7.51 -7.25
CA PRO A 33 8.46 7.75 -7.02
C PRO A 33 9.21 6.52 -7.54
N ALA A 34 10.19 6.76 -8.40
CA ALA A 34 11.00 5.71 -9.02
C ALA A 34 11.53 4.80 -7.92
N VAL A 35 10.90 3.64 -7.75
CA VAL A 35 11.46 2.54 -7.01
C VAL A 35 12.68 2.11 -7.82
N ALA A 36 13.87 2.41 -7.30
CA ALA A 36 15.04 1.73 -7.77
C ALA A 36 14.77 0.24 -7.61
N ASP A 37 14.73 -0.48 -8.73
CA ASP A 37 14.59 -1.93 -8.80
C ASP A 37 15.89 -2.56 -8.29
N VAL A 38 16.12 -2.40 -6.98
CA VAL A 38 17.17 -3.09 -6.25
C VAL A 38 16.56 -4.39 -5.76
N GLY A 39 16.46 -5.33 -6.71
CA GLY A 39 16.09 -6.73 -6.51
C GLY A 39 14.61 -6.98 -6.22
N GLY A 40 13.76 -7.00 -7.25
CA GLY A 40 12.37 -7.48 -7.16
C GLY A 40 12.18 -8.77 -6.33
N ASP A 41 13.20 -9.64 -6.31
CA ASP A 41 13.27 -10.84 -5.48
C ASP A 41 13.12 -10.61 -3.96
N HIS A 42 13.71 -9.55 -3.38
CA HIS A 42 13.63 -9.30 -1.94
C HIS A 42 12.26 -8.74 -1.54
N GLY A 43 11.74 -7.78 -2.31
CA GLY A 43 10.41 -7.19 -2.08
C GLY A 43 9.29 -8.23 -2.17
N GLU A 44 9.38 -9.15 -3.14
CA GLU A 44 8.42 -10.26 -3.27
C GLU A 44 8.49 -11.26 -2.12
N ARG A 45 9.69 -11.60 -1.62
CA ARG A 45 9.85 -12.49 -0.46
C ARG A 45 9.27 -11.88 0.81
N VAL A 46 9.50 -10.59 1.05
CA VAL A 46 8.88 -9.86 2.17
C VAL A 46 7.37 -9.86 2.00
N SER A 47 6.86 -9.53 0.80
CA SER A 47 5.41 -9.50 0.52
C SER A 47 4.73 -10.84 0.80
N ARG A 48 5.30 -11.95 0.34
CA ARG A 48 4.76 -13.30 0.61
C ARG A 48 4.76 -13.66 2.09
N SER A 49 5.75 -13.18 2.84
CA SER A 49 5.81 -13.39 4.29
C SER A 49 4.74 -12.58 5.01
N LEU A 50 4.52 -11.33 4.58
CA LEU A 50 3.47 -10.45 5.13
C LEU A 50 2.07 -10.98 4.85
N ASP A 51 1.81 -11.54 3.66
CA ASP A 51 0.52 -12.17 3.34
C ASP A 51 0.15 -13.23 4.40
N ARG A 52 1.08 -14.15 4.71
CA ARG A 52 0.86 -15.20 5.71
C ARG A 52 0.69 -14.63 7.13
N VAL A 53 1.51 -13.67 7.50
CA VAL A 53 1.46 -13.05 8.83
C VAL A 53 0.13 -12.34 9.08
N VAL A 54 -0.43 -11.69 8.05
CA VAL A 54 -1.75 -11.04 8.13
C VAL A 54 -2.88 -12.05 8.20
N ASP A 55 -2.81 -13.15 7.45
CA ASP A 55 -3.79 -14.25 7.57
C ASP A 55 -3.85 -14.75 9.03
N ASP A 56 -2.71 -15.09 9.63
CA ASP A 56 -2.64 -15.58 11.01
C ASP A 56 -3.09 -14.52 12.04
N ALA A 57 -2.75 -13.25 11.82
CA ALA A 57 -3.13 -12.15 12.72
C ALA A 57 -4.63 -11.83 12.63
N ALA A 58 -5.24 -11.95 11.44
CA ALA A 58 -6.67 -11.69 11.25
C ALA A 58 -7.54 -12.68 12.04
N GLU A 59 -7.08 -13.93 12.23
CA GLU A 59 -7.76 -14.91 13.08
C GLU A 59 -7.88 -14.45 14.54
N GLN A 60 -6.98 -13.59 15.02
CA GLN A 60 -7.03 -13.06 16.40
C GLN A 60 -8.18 -12.08 16.63
N ALA A 61 -8.72 -11.49 15.56
CA ALA A 61 -9.89 -10.63 15.62
C ALA A 61 -11.21 -11.43 15.63
N ALA A 62 -11.20 -12.71 15.22
CA ALA A 62 -12.40 -13.53 15.11
C ALA A 62 -13.15 -13.65 16.44
N GLY A 63 -14.48 -13.68 16.38
CA GLY A 63 -15.33 -13.75 17.57
C GLY A 63 -15.40 -12.48 18.42
N THR A 64 -14.75 -11.38 17.99
CA THR A 64 -14.84 -10.10 18.71
C THR A 64 -16.10 -9.36 18.31
N ALA A 65 -16.99 -9.08 19.26
CA ALA A 65 -18.13 -8.20 19.03
C ALA A 65 -17.66 -6.82 18.51
N TRP A 66 -18.36 -6.25 17.55
CA TRP A 66 -18.04 -4.95 16.92
C TRP A 66 -17.91 -3.80 17.92
N ALA A 67 -18.70 -3.83 19.00
CA ALA A 67 -18.58 -2.87 20.10
C ALA A 67 -17.18 -2.87 20.75
N ASN A 68 -16.41 -3.96 20.61
CA ASN A 68 -15.06 -4.13 21.11
C ASN A 68 -13.98 -4.12 20.00
N ARG A 69 -14.29 -3.58 18.80
CA ARG A 69 -13.39 -3.59 17.64
C ARG A 69 -11.99 -3.03 17.89
N GLU A 70 -11.85 -1.99 18.71
CA GLU A 70 -10.54 -1.45 19.10
C GLU A 70 -9.66 -2.51 19.81
N ARG A 71 -10.27 -3.37 20.64
CA ARG A 71 -9.56 -4.50 21.25
C ARG A 71 -9.22 -5.59 20.23
N ALA A 72 -10.04 -5.77 19.20
CA ALA A 72 -9.72 -6.66 18.09
C ALA A 72 -8.48 -6.16 17.35
N VAL A 73 -8.43 -4.87 17.01
CA VAL A 73 -7.29 -4.22 16.36
C VAL A 73 -6.03 -4.37 17.21
N GLN A 74 -6.07 -4.06 18.50
CA GLN A 74 -4.92 -4.22 19.40
C GLN A 74 -4.38 -5.65 19.44
N ARG A 75 -5.26 -6.66 19.35
CA ARG A 75 -4.83 -8.06 19.28
C ARG A 75 -4.18 -8.41 17.94
N VAL A 76 -4.70 -7.87 16.84
CA VAL A 76 -4.09 -8.00 15.52
C VAL A 76 -2.70 -7.36 15.53
N GLU A 77 -2.58 -6.11 15.97
CA GLU A 77 -1.30 -5.39 16.07
C GLU A 77 -0.29 -6.15 16.93
N ALA A 78 -0.69 -6.59 18.14
CA ALA A 78 0.17 -7.39 19.00
C ALA A 78 0.60 -8.74 18.36
N SER A 79 -0.29 -9.35 17.58
CA SER A 79 0.00 -10.58 16.83
C SER A 79 0.93 -10.35 15.64
N LEU A 80 0.98 -9.13 15.08
CA LEU A 80 1.87 -8.78 13.97
C LEU A 80 3.31 -8.52 14.45
N GLU A 81 3.50 -7.99 15.66
CA GLU A 81 4.83 -7.54 16.11
C GLU A 81 5.93 -8.60 16.03
N SER A 82 5.70 -9.79 16.58
CA SER A 82 6.72 -10.84 16.66
C SER A 82 7.03 -11.49 15.30
N PRO A 83 6.01 -11.86 14.49
CA PRO A 83 6.24 -12.34 13.14
C PRO A 83 6.89 -11.31 12.22
N VAL A 84 6.49 -10.03 12.28
CA VAL A 84 7.12 -8.95 11.50
C VAL A 84 8.61 -8.84 11.86
N ARG A 85 8.96 -8.78 13.16
CA ARG A 85 10.37 -8.77 13.59
C ARG A 85 11.14 -10.02 13.15
N THR A 86 10.46 -11.14 12.92
CA THR A 86 11.09 -12.36 12.39
C THR A 86 11.37 -12.22 10.89
N VAL A 87 10.47 -11.61 10.12
CA VAL A 87 10.69 -11.27 8.70
C VAL A 87 11.87 -10.31 8.56
N GLU A 88 11.94 -9.28 9.40
CA GLU A 88 13.03 -8.30 9.39
C GLU A 88 14.39 -8.96 9.69
N ARG A 89 14.45 -9.80 10.73
CA ARG A 89 15.69 -10.49 11.13
C ARG A 89 16.14 -11.55 10.13
N ALA A 90 15.22 -12.21 9.44
CA ALA A 90 15.56 -13.24 8.45
C ALA A 90 16.38 -12.68 7.27
N GLN A 91 16.30 -11.38 7.00
CA GLN A 91 16.98 -10.72 5.88
C GLN A 91 18.37 -10.17 6.26
N LEU A 92 18.66 -10.02 7.56
CA LEU A 92 19.94 -9.50 8.05
C LEU A 92 21.13 -10.40 7.67
N GLY A 93 20.90 -11.70 7.51
CA GLY A 93 21.93 -12.66 7.09
C GLY A 93 22.48 -12.41 5.69
N ASP A 94 21.71 -11.70 4.85
CA ASP A 94 22.05 -11.37 3.47
C ASP A 94 22.62 -9.95 3.33
N GLY A 95 22.90 -9.26 4.45
CA GLY A 95 23.31 -7.85 4.44
C GLY A 95 22.18 -6.88 4.06
N VAL A 96 20.93 -7.35 4.15
CA VAL A 96 19.72 -6.57 3.85
C VAL A 96 19.01 -6.21 5.15
N VAL A 97 18.67 -4.94 5.31
CA VAL A 97 17.84 -4.45 6.42
C VAL A 97 16.43 -4.22 5.89
N VAL A 98 15.46 -4.93 6.46
CA VAL A 98 14.04 -4.69 6.19
C VAL A 98 13.41 -4.08 7.44
N ASP A 99 12.67 -3.01 7.25
CA ASP A 99 11.88 -2.31 8.27
C ASP A 99 10.44 -2.28 7.77
N VAL A 100 9.51 -2.81 8.58
CA VAL A 100 8.10 -2.88 8.25
C VAL A 100 7.30 -2.16 9.33
N SER A 101 6.50 -1.20 8.92
CA SER A 101 5.59 -0.45 9.79
C SER A 101 4.18 -0.46 9.23
N THR A 102 3.16 -0.30 10.07
CA THR A 102 1.79 -0.11 9.60
C THR A 102 1.57 1.33 9.13
N ASP A 103 0.72 1.50 8.11
CA ASP A 103 0.44 2.80 7.49
C ASP A 103 -1.05 3.15 7.60
N GLU A 104 -1.38 4.06 8.52
CA GLU A 104 -2.75 4.52 8.76
C GLU A 104 -3.33 5.30 7.57
N ALA A 105 -2.54 6.16 6.94
CA ALA A 105 -2.99 6.95 5.80
C ALA A 105 -3.32 6.06 4.59
N LEU A 106 -2.57 4.98 4.39
CA LEU A 106 -2.89 3.98 3.37
C LEU A 106 -4.11 3.13 3.76
N ALA A 107 -4.29 2.82 5.05
CA ALA A 107 -5.46 2.08 5.53
C ALA A 107 -6.77 2.84 5.30
N GLU A 108 -6.78 4.16 5.49
CA GLU A 108 -7.95 5.01 5.22
C GLU A 108 -8.38 4.99 3.74
N GLN A 109 -7.45 4.69 2.83
CA GLN A 109 -7.69 4.64 1.38
C GLN A 109 -8.16 3.26 0.90
N VAL A 110 -8.26 2.26 1.79
CA VAL A 110 -8.64 0.91 1.41
C VAL A 110 -10.10 0.86 0.95
N ASP A 111 -10.30 0.40 -0.28
CA ASP A 111 -11.63 0.10 -0.79
C ASP A 111 -12.28 -1.01 0.03
N CYS A 112 -13.34 -0.63 0.74
CA CYS A 112 -14.05 -1.54 1.60
C CYS A 112 -15.09 -2.38 0.85
N PRO A 113 -15.13 -3.70 1.09
CA PRO A 113 -16.14 -4.56 0.49
C PRO A 113 -17.55 -4.07 0.85
N GLY A 114 -18.37 -3.87 -0.17
CA GLY A 114 -19.78 -3.51 -0.03
C GLY A 114 -20.63 -4.13 -1.13
N GLY A 115 -21.87 -3.67 -1.27
CA GLY A 115 -22.74 -4.02 -2.40
C GLY A 115 -24.14 -4.47 -2.02
N ARG A 116 -25.03 -4.46 -3.01
CA ARG A 116 -26.43 -4.90 -2.84
C ARG A 116 -26.49 -6.36 -2.38
N GLY A 117 -27.31 -6.64 -1.38
CA GLY A 117 -27.50 -7.99 -0.83
C GLY A 117 -26.43 -8.43 0.18
N ARG A 118 -25.52 -7.53 0.60
CA ARG A 118 -24.53 -7.80 1.65
C ARG A 118 -24.85 -6.97 2.88
N SER A 119 -24.98 -7.62 4.03
CA SER A 119 -25.20 -6.98 5.33
C SER A 119 -23.86 -6.76 6.03
N PHE A 120 -23.08 -5.82 5.51
CA PHE A 120 -21.85 -5.32 6.14
C PHE A 120 -22.12 -3.93 6.71
N GLY A 121 -21.56 -3.64 7.88
CA GLY A 121 -21.58 -2.30 8.45
C GLY A 121 -20.44 -1.43 7.90
N ALA A 122 -20.19 -0.32 8.59
CA ALA A 122 -19.13 0.61 8.22
C ALA A 122 -17.74 -0.03 8.36
N CYS A 123 -16.82 0.47 7.54
CA CYS A 123 -15.40 0.22 7.73
C CYS A 123 -14.78 1.27 8.64
N GLU A 124 -13.81 0.85 9.43
CA GLU A 124 -12.98 1.74 10.21
C GLU A 124 -11.52 1.33 10.04
N ALA A 125 -10.64 2.33 9.90
CA ALA A 125 -9.19 2.15 9.90
C ALA A 125 -8.66 2.60 11.26
N HIS A 126 -7.77 1.81 11.85
CA HIS A 126 -7.13 2.06 13.14
C HIS A 126 -5.68 1.60 13.05
N GLY A 127 -4.71 2.51 13.17
CA GLY A 127 -3.29 2.14 13.25
C GLY A 127 -2.74 1.38 12.03
N GLY A 128 -3.37 1.52 10.86
CA GLY A 128 -3.04 0.78 9.65
C GLY A 128 -3.82 -0.53 9.44
N VAL A 129 -4.69 -0.92 10.38
CA VAL A 129 -5.60 -2.07 10.27
C VAL A 129 -7.00 -1.59 9.89
N VAL A 130 -7.57 -2.19 8.85
CA VAL A 130 -8.95 -1.90 8.41
C VAL A 130 -9.86 -3.02 8.87
N VAL A 131 -10.89 -2.67 9.63
CA VAL A 131 -11.92 -3.59 10.11
C VAL A 131 -13.30 -3.21 9.62
N GLN A 132 -14.19 -4.18 9.56
CA GLN A 132 -15.57 -4.00 9.14
C GLN A 132 -16.51 -4.81 10.01
N GLU A 133 -17.67 -4.23 10.33
CA GLU A 133 -18.72 -4.97 11.01
C GLU A 133 -19.35 -6.00 10.07
N ARG A 134 -19.42 -7.26 10.52
CA ARG A 134 -20.20 -8.31 9.85
C ARG A 134 -21.00 -9.07 10.89
N ALA A 135 -22.32 -8.99 10.79
CA ALA A 135 -23.25 -9.65 11.72
C ALA A 135 -22.96 -9.36 13.22
N GLY A 136 -22.57 -8.12 13.53
CA GLY A 136 -22.21 -7.72 14.90
C GLY A 136 -20.80 -8.12 15.36
N GLU A 137 -20.00 -8.73 14.48
CA GLU A 137 -18.61 -9.12 14.73
C GLU A 137 -17.62 -8.20 14.00
N THR A 138 -16.39 -8.13 14.52
CA THR A 138 -15.28 -7.40 13.92
C THR A 138 -14.53 -8.31 12.97
N VAL A 139 -14.47 -7.94 11.69
CA VAL A 139 -13.73 -8.68 10.68
C VAL A 139 -12.63 -7.80 10.11
N VAL A 140 -11.39 -8.31 10.09
CA VAL A 140 -10.26 -7.63 9.44
C VAL A 140 -10.44 -7.72 7.93
N VAL A 141 -10.44 -6.57 7.27
CA VAL A 141 -10.56 -6.44 5.81
C VAL A 141 -9.20 -6.30 5.15
N ALA A 142 -8.31 -5.55 5.78
CA ALA A 142 -6.97 -5.32 5.28
C ALA A 142 -6.01 -4.86 6.40
N VAL A 143 -4.72 -5.01 6.15
CA VAL A 143 -3.66 -4.32 6.88
C VAL A 143 -2.78 -3.60 5.87
N ALA A 144 -2.51 -2.33 6.12
CA ALA A 144 -1.68 -1.48 5.30
C ALA A 144 -0.29 -1.34 5.94
N PHE A 145 0.75 -1.55 5.14
CA PHE A 145 2.14 -1.46 5.55
C PHE A 145 2.92 -0.46 4.70
N ASP A 146 3.88 0.19 5.33
CA ASP A 146 5.01 0.83 4.69
C ASP A 146 6.25 -0.05 4.92
N VAL A 147 6.91 -0.42 3.82
CA VAL A 147 8.07 -1.30 3.84
C VAL A 147 9.28 -0.55 3.31
N ARG A 148 10.37 -0.59 4.08
CA ARG A 148 11.67 -0.07 3.67
C ARG A 148 12.67 -1.22 3.62
N VAL A 149 13.33 -1.37 2.48
CA VAL A 149 14.39 -2.34 2.26
C VAL A 149 15.68 -1.56 1.99
N SER A 150 16.71 -1.78 2.80
CA SER A 150 18.02 -1.16 2.61
C SER A 150 19.05 -2.25 2.33
N THR A 151 19.75 -2.12 1.20
CA THR A 151 20.86 -2.96 0.78
C THR A 151 22.14 -2.12 0.71
N PRO A 152 23.31 -2.74 0.47
CA PRO A 152 24.54 -1.98 0.24
C PRO A 152 24.46 -1.03 -0.97
N ASP A 153 23.65 -1.37 -1.97
CA ASP A 153 23.54 -0.64 -3.23
C ASP A 153 22.46 0.45 -3.21
N GLY A 154 21.57 0.44 -2.22
CA GLY A 154 20.55 1.48 -2.08
C GLY A 154 19.39 1.12 -1.14
N THR A 155 18.44 2.05 -1.02
CA THR A 155 17.22 1.87 -0.25
C THR A 155 16.00 1.97 -1.14
N THR A 156 15.10 1.00 -1.02
CA THR A 156 13.81 0.96 -1.70
C THR A 156 12.69 1.06 -0.66
N ARG A 157 11.65 1.85 -0.96
CA ARG A 157 10.46 1.99 -0.13
C ARG A 157 9.22 1.68 -0.96
N PHE A 158 8.29 0.92 -0.40
CA PHE A 158 7.01 0.66 -1.05
C PHE A 158 5.90 0.50 -0.02
N ALA A 159 4.69 0.89 -0.43
CA ALA A 159 3.48 0.75 0.34
C ALA A 159 2.75 -0.53 -0.08
N ARG A 160 2.18 -1.27 0.87
CA ARG A 160 1.51 -2.55 0.61
C ARG A 160 0.27 -2.71 1.47
N THR A 161 -0.88 -2.91 0.82
CA THR A 161 -2.11 -3.38 1.47
C THR A 161 -2.23 -4.89 1.29
N VAL A 162 -2.40 -5.61 2.39
CA VAL A 162 -2.62 -7.05 2.43
C VAL A 162 -4.04 -7.31 2.89
N ARG A 163 -4.76 -8.21 2.20
CA ARG A 163 -6.11 -8.65 2.58
C ARG A 163 -6.06 -10.11 3.03
N PRO A 164 -6.56 -10.45 4.24
CA PRO A 164 -6.60 -11.82 4.70
C PRO A 164 -7.53 -12.67 3.83
N ARG A 165 -7.22 -13.96 3.67
CA ARG A 165 -7.94 -14.91 2.81
C ARG A 165 -9.00 -15.75 3.52
#